data_AF-A0A7S1M514-F1
#
_entry.id   AF-A0A7S1M514-F1
#
_cell.length_a   1.000
_cell.length_b   1.000
_cell.length_c   1.000
_cell.angle_alpha   90.00
_cell.angle_beta   90.00
_cell.angle_gamma   90.00
#
_symmetry.space_group_name_H-M   'P 1'
#
loop_
_entity.id
_entity.type
_entity.pdbx_description
1 polymer ?
#
loop_
_entity_poly.entity_id
_entity_poly.type
_entity_poly.pdbx_seq_one_letter_code
_entity_poly.pdbx_strand_id
1 'polypeptide(L)'
;VIHSLTYGAKHVPWRNSKLTQVLQSSLAGNSITSVVLALGPSSAHLTETLNTLHFGHNAIQCKTAVTVNTGAVDYRDAYERLLSQVESMRAKMRSAAPPPEPEVRVVRVGGDTSEIE
;
A
#
# COMPACT_ATOMS: atom_id res chain seq x y z
N VAL A 1 -3.90 -10.32 6.18
CA VAL A 1 -3.16 -10.41 4.90
C VAL A 1 -3.50 -11.69 4.16
N ILE A 2 -3.06 -12.87 4.63
CA ILE A 2 -3.37 -14.16 3.97
C ILE A 2 -4.86 -14.31 3.65
N HIS A 3 -5.73 -14.17 4.65
CA HIS A 3 -7.18 -14.22 4.44
C HIS A 3 -7.66 -13.25 3.34
N SER A 4 -7.21 -12.00 3.36
CA SER A 4 -7.57 -10.99 2.36
C SER A 4 -7.10 -11.37 0.95
N LEU A 5 -5.94 -12.02 0.82
CA LEU A 5 -5.42 -12.49 -0.46
C LEU A 5 -6.19 -13.70 -0.98
N THR A 6 -6.47 -14.66 -0.09
CA THR A 6 -7.24 -15.87 -0.42
C THR A 6 -8.62 -15.54 -0.99
N TYR A 7 -9.34 -14.59 -0.37
CA TYR A 7 -10.69 -14.20 -0.78
C TYR A 7 -10.74 -13.02 -1.75
N GLY A 8 -9.60 -12.54 -2.25
CA GLY A 8 -9.56 -11.48 -3.26
C GLY A 8 -10.12 -10.13 -2.77
N ALA A 9 -9.90 -9.77 -1.50
CA ALA A 9 -10.36 -8.51 -0.96
C ALA A 9 -9.73 -7.30 -1.67
N LYS A 10 -10.52 -6.25 -1.91
CA LYS A 10 -10.05 -5.00 -2.54
C LYS A 10 -8.90 -4.37 -1.78
N HIS A 11 -8.93 -4.42 -0.45
CA HIS A 11 -7.86 -3.89 0.40
C HIS A 11 -7.15 -5.02 1.13
N VAL A 12 -5.83 -5.12 0.94
CA VAL A 12 -4.97 -6.02 1.71
C VAL A 12 -4.15 -5.20 2.70
N PRO A 13 -4.26 -5.45 4.02
CA PRO A 13 -3.67 -4.61 5.06
C PRO A 13 -2.19 -4.91 5.29
N TRP A 14 -1.35 -4.73 4.27
CA TRP A 14 0.10 -4.97 4.33
C TRP A 14 0.78 -4.13 5.41
N ARG A 15 0.24 -2.94 5.70
CA ARG A 15 0.84 -1.95 6.59
C ARG A 15 0.59 -2.20 8.08
N ASN A 16 -0.27 -3.16 8.45
CA ASN A 16 -0.58 -3.44 9.85
C ASN A 16 0.63 -3.96 10.64
N SER A 17 1.65 -4.52 9.97
CA SER A 17 2.91 -4.90 10.60
C SER A 17 4.09 -4.68 9.65
N LYS A 18 5.29 -4.49 10.20
CA LYS A 18 6.53 -4.43 9.41
C LYS A 18 6.83 -5.77 8.73
N LEU A 19 6.52 -6.88 9.39
CA LEU A 19 6.68 -8.22 8.83
C LEU A 19 5.91 -8.38 7.51
N THR A 20 4.63 -8.00 7.50
CA THR A 20 3.80 -8.10 6.30
C THR A 20 4.19 -7.12 5.19
N GLN A 21 4.82 -5.99 5.53
CA GLN A 21 5.37 -5.07 4.53
C GLN A 21 6.56 -5.71 3.80
N VAL A 22 7.47 -6.35 4.54
CA VAL A 22 8.63 -7.04 3.96
C VAL A 22 8.20 -8.24 3.12
N LEU A 23 7.18 -8.99 3.58
CA LEU A 23 6.68 -10.18 2.89
C LEU A 23 5.74 -9.88 1.71
N GLN A 24 5.50 -8.62 1.37
CA GLN A 24 4.56 -8.26 0.31
C GLN A 24 4.97 -8.85 -1.06
N SER A 25 6.26 -8.82 -1.39
CA SER A 25 6.78 -9.41 -2.63
C SER A 25 6.67 -10.94 -2.65
N SER A 26 6.83 -11.58 -1.49
CA SER A 26 6.70 -13.03 -1.34
C SER A 26 5.27 -13.52 -1.50
N LEU A 27 4.29 -12.79 -0.94
CA LEU A 27 2.90 -13.25 -0.84
C LEU A 27 2.01 -12.78 -2.00
N ALA A 28 2.38 -11.71 -2.71
CA ALA A 28 1.58 -11.16 -3.82
C ALA A 28 2.44 -10.54 -4.93
N GLY A 29 3.72 -10.91 -5.03
CA GLY A 29 4.65 -10.37 -6.03
C GLY A 29 5.37 -11.46 -6.81
N ASN A 30 6.55 -11.11 -7.34
CA ASN A 30 7.39 -12.02 -8.11
C ASN A 30 8.22 -12.93 -7.19
N SER A 31 7.58 -13.97 -6.64
CA SER A 31 8.25 -14.93 -5.76
C SER A 31 7.55 -16.29 -5.76
N ILE A 32 8.37 -17.36 -5.72
CA ILE A 32 7.90 -18.70 -5.38
C ILE A 32 8.06 -18.85 -3.88
N THR A 33 6.94 -18.91 -3.17
CA THR A 33 6.91 -18.90 -1.70
C THR A 33 6.40 -20.22 -1.17
N SER A 34 7.17 -20.84 -0.27
CA SER A 34 6.76 -22.02 0.49
C SER A 34 6.64 -21.66 1.96
N VAL A 35 5.61 -22.20 2.62
CA VAL A 35 5.37 -22.01 4.05
C VAL A 35 5.50 -23.37 4.74
N VAL A 36 6.32 -23.45 5.77
CA VAL A 36 6.45 -24.64 6.62
C VAL A 36 5.61 -24.45 7.87
N LEU A 37 4.67 -25.36 8.11
CA LEU A 37 3.82 -25.34 9.30
C LEU A 37 4.48 -26.20 10.39
N ALA A 38 4.76 -25.61 11.55
CA ALA A 38 5.26 -26.34 12.71
C ALA A 38 4.08 -26.64 13.64
N LEU A 39 3.84 -27.91 13.93
CA LEU A 39 2.67 -28.39 14.68
C LEU A 39 3.10 -29.21 15.90
N GLY A 40 2.31 -29.13 16.97
CA GLY A 40 2.46 -29.98 18.14
C GLY A 40 1.54 -31.21 18.06
N PRO A 41 2.04 -32.45 18.23
CA PRO A 41 1.23 -33.66 18.09
C PRO A 41 0.37 -34.00 19.31
N SER A 42 0.57 -33.33 20.44
CA SER A 42 -0.19 -33.58 21.68
C SER A 42 -1.61 -33.01 21.61
N SER A 43 -2.57 -33.68 22.26
CA SER A 43 -3.94 -33.17 22.42
C SER A 43 -4.00 -31.80 23.12
N ALA A 44 -3.00 -31.50 23.96
CA ALA A 44 -2.86 -30.20 24.60
C ALA A 44 -2.68 -29.04 23.60
N HIS A 45 -2.21 -29.33 22.38
CA HIS A 45 -2.01 -28.35 21.32
C HIS A 45 -3.09 -28.37 20.24
N LEU A 46 -4.15 -29.16 20.40
CA LEU A 46 -5.15 -29.40 19.35
C LEU A 46 -5.70 -28.10 18.75
N THR A 47 -6.09 -27.14 19.59
CA THR A 47 -6.64 -25.85 19.15
C THR A 47 -5.65 -25.05 18.30
N GLU A 48 -4.40 -24.94 18.74
CA GLU A 48 -3.38 -24.19 18.00
C GLU A 48 -2.92 -24.91 16.73
N THR A 49 -2.86 -26.25 16.77
CA THR A 49 -2.62 -27.08 15.59
C THR A 49 -3.71 -26.86 14.54
N LEU A 50 -4.99 -26.83 14.93
CA LEU A 50 -6.09 -26.51 14.01
C LEU A 50 -5.98 -25.09 13.45
N ASN A 51 -5.69 -24.09 14.28
CA ASN A 51 -5.48 -22.71 13.82
C ASN A 51 -4.35 -22.61 12.78
N THR A 52 -3.24 -23.32 13.03
CA THR A 52 -2.08 -23.34 12.13
C THR A 52 -2.42 -24.04 10.81
N LEU A 53 -3.19 -25.13 10.85
CA LEU A 53 -3.67 -25.82 9.64
C LEU A 53 -4.63 -24.94 8.83
N HIS A 54 -5.56 -24.22 9.49
CA HIS A 54 -6.43 -23.26 8.81
C HIS A 54 -5.65 -22.12 8.16
N PHE A 55 -4.63 -21.61 8.84
CA PHE A 55 -3.71 -20.64 8.25
C PHE A 55 -3.03 -21.22 7.00
N GLY A 56 -2.47 -22.42 7.09
CA GLY A 56 -1.82 -23.11 5.97
C GLY A 56 -2.75 -23.34 4.78
N HIS A 57 -3.98 -23.77 5.04
CA HIS A 57 -5.01 -23.98 4.02
C HIS A 57 -5.37 -22.69 3.27
N ASN A 58 -5.36 -21.55 3.94
CA ASN A 58 -5.58 -20.26 3.29
C ASN A 58 -4.30 -19.77 2.56
N ALA A 59 -3.14 -20.00 3.15
CA ALA A 59 -1.85 -19.57 2.60
C ALA A 59 -1.54 -20.26 1.26
N ILE A 60 -1.85 -21.55 1.11
CA ILE A 60 -1.64 -22.29 -0.16
C ILE A 60 -2.51 -21.76 -1.31
N GLN A 61 -3.62 -21.09 -1.02
CA GLN A 61 -4.51 -20.51 -2.04
C GLN A 61 -4.04 -19.14 -2.52
N CYS A 62 -3.05 -18.53 -1.86
CA CYS A 62 -2.48 -17.26 -2.29
C CYS A 62 -1.71 -17.47 -3.61
N LYS A 63 -2.14 -16.79 -4.68
CA LYS A 63 -1.52 -16.90 -6.00
C LYS A 63 -0.50 -15.78 -6.21
N THR A 64 0.69 -16.14 -6.66
CA THR A 64 1.72 -15.20 -7.10
C THR A 64 1.92 -15.28 -8.61
N ALA A 65 2.32 -14.15 -9.22
CA ALA A 65 2.68 -14.09 -10.63
C ALA A 65 4.21 -13.99 -10.72
N VAL A 66 4.85 -15.09 -11.10
CA VAL A 66 6.32 -15.21 -11.06
C VAL A 66 6.91 -15.06 -12.46
N THR A 67 7.97 -14.27 -12.57
CA THR A 67 8.76 -14.02 -13.77
C THR A 67 10.24 -14.16 -13.45
N VAL A 68 11.01 -14.80 -14.34
CA VAL A 68 12.46 -14.96 -14.16
C VAL A 68 13.13 -13.58 -14.17
N ASN A 69 13.95 -13.30 -13.17
CA ASN A 69 14.74 -12.07 -13.10
C ASN A 69 15.95 -12.19 -14.03
N THR A 70 15.81 -11.82 -15.31
CA THR A 70 16.93 -11.79 -16.24
C THR A 70 17.79 -10.54 -16.00
N GLY A 71 19.04 -10.75 -15.60
CA GLY A 71 19.98 -9.71 -15.19
C GLY A 71 20.55 -8.89 -16.34
N ALA A 72 19.85 -7.82 -16.69
CA ALA A 72 20.41 -6.48 -16.83
C ALA A 72 19.23 -5.56 -16.57
N VAL A 73 19.18 -4.92 -15.39
CA VAL A 73 18.33 -3.74 -15.28
C VAL A 73 18.95 -2.76 -16.26
N ASP A 74 18.35 -2.62 -17.44
CA ASP A 74 18.78 -1.58 -18.35
C ASP A 74 18.40 -0.26 -17.68
N TYR A 75 19.38 0.32 -16.98
CA TYR A 75 19.21 1.55 -16.23
C TYR A 75 18.73 2.68 -17.14
N ARG A 76 18.96 2.59 -18.47
CA ARG A 76 18.34 3.51 -19.43
C ARG A 76 16.84 3.33 -19.48
N ASP A 77 16.37 2.10 -19.66
CA ASP A 77 14.95 1.77 -19.77
C ASP A 77 14.20 2.14 -18.48
N ALA A 78 14.82 1.90 -17.32
CA ALA A 78 14.29 2.34 -16.02
C ALA A 78 14.27 3.88 -15.88
N TYR A 79 15.32 4.56 -16.34
CA TYR A 79 15.42 6.02 -16.29
C TYR A 79 14.40 6.70 -17.20
N GLU A 80 14.19 6.20 -18.42
CA GLU A 80 13.20 6.71 -19.37
C GLU A 80 11.76 6.53 -18.85
N ARG A 81 11.46 5.39 -18.22
CA ARG A 81 10.17 5.17 -17.54
C ARG A 81 9.97 6.15 -16.38
N LEU A 82 11.02 6.43 -15.61
CA LEU A 82 10.92 7.39 -14.51
C LEU A 82 10.70 8.82 -15.01
N LEU A 83 11.43 9.25 -16.04
CA LEU A 83 11.27 10.57 -16.66
C LEU A 83 9.85 10.77 -17.19
N SER A 84 9.33 9.81 -17.96
CA SER A 84 7.97 9.87 -18.50
C SER A 84 6.90 9.93 -17.39
N GLN A 85 7.09 9.19 -16.30
CA GLN A 85 6.21 9.30 -15.12
C GLN A 85 6.24 10.71 -14.51
N VAL A 86 7.42 11.29 -14.30
CA VAL A 86 7.57 12.65 -13.76
C VAL A 86 6.91 13.69 -14.65
N GLU A 87 7.10 13.60 -15.97
CA GLU A 87 6.48 14.51 -16.94
C GLU A 87 4.95 14.41 -16.92
N SER A 88 4.41 13.19 -16.92
CA SER A 88 2.96 12.97 -16.86
C SER A 88 2.36 13.51 -15.56
N MET A 89 3.07 13.36 -14.43
CA MET A 89 2.62 13.86 -13.13
C MET A 89 2.66 15.40 -13.10
N ARG A 90 3.73 16.01 -13.63
CA ARG A 90 3.85 17.47 -13.77
C ARG A 90 2.79 18.05 -14.70
N ALA A 91 2.44 17.37 -15.78
CA ALA A 91 1.36 17.80 -16.68
C ALA A 91 -0.02 17.74 -15.98
N LYS A 92 -0.29 16.69 -15.21
CA LYS A 92 -1.50 16.59 -14.36
C LYS A 92 -1.55 17.68 -13.30
N MET A 93 -0.43 18.00 -12.65
CA MET A 93 -0.37 19.10 -11.68
C MET A 93 -0.54 20.47 -12.33
N ARG A 94 -0.04 20.68 -13.55
CA ARG A 94 -0.21 21.95 -14.28
C ARG A 94 -1.64 22.15 -14.81
N SER A 95 -2.32 21.06 -15.17
CA SER A 95 -3.73 21.12 -15.60
C SER A 95 -4.71 21.19 -14.42
N ALA A 96 -4.30 20.72 -13.24
CA ALA A 96 -4.94 21.03 -11.96
C ALA A 96 -4.54 22.45 -11.54
N ALA A 97 -5.10 23.46 -12.21
CA ALA A 97 -4.93 24.86 -11.80
C ALA A 97 -5.31 25.00 -10.31
N PRO A 98 -4.52 25.73 -9.50
CA PRO A 98 -4.90 25.99 -8.12
C PRO A 98 -6.28 26.67 -8.11
N PRO A 99 -7.20 26.28 -7.21
CA PRO A 99 -8.47 27.00 -7.06
C PRO A 99 -8.15 28.48 -6.81
N PRO A 100 -8.94 29.41 -7.39
CA PRO A 100 -8.70 30.83 -7.19
C PRO A 100 -8.64 31.10 -5.68
N GLU A 101 -7.53 31.67 -5.22
CA GLU A 101 -7.35 32.00 -3.81
C GLU A 101 -8.53 32.87 -3.36
N PRO A 102 -9.17 32.57 -2.21
CA PRO A 102 -10.27 33.37 -1.73
C PRO A 102 -9.77 34.81 -1.54
N GLU A 103 -10.39 35.74 -2.25
CA GLU A 103 -10.08 37.17 -2.17
C GLU A 103 -10.28 37.63 -0.71
N VAL A 104 -9.17 37.78 0.03
CA VAL A 104 -9.20 38.23 1.42
C VAL A 104 -9.63 39.69 1.40
N ARG A 105 -10.93 39.93 1.56
CA ARG A 105 -11.50 41.26 1.69
C ARG A 105 -11.01 41.85 3.01
N VAL A 106 -9.94 42.64 2.96
CA VAL A 106 -9.46 43.41 4.10
C VAL A 106 -10.53 44.46 4.44
N VAL A 107 -11.39 44.14 5.39
CA VAL A 107 -12.31 45.11 5.98
C VAL A 107 -11.46 46.03 6.85
N ARG A 108 -11.20 47.26 6.37
CA ARG A 108 -10.68 48.32 7.23
C ARG A 108 -11.75 48.59 8.29
N VAL A 109 -11.46 48.21 9.54
CA VAL A 109 -12.22 48.67 10.71
C VAL A 109 -11.91 50.14 10.87
N GLY A 110 -12.70 50.99 10.22
CA GLY A 110 -12.74 52.42 10.51
C GLY A 110 -13.36 52.58 11.89
N GLY A 111 -12.51 52.76 12.90
CA GLY A 111 -12.95 53.28 14.18
C GLY A 111 -13.30 54.74 13.99
N ASP A 112 -14.59 55.02 13.88
CA ASP A 112 -15.12 56.35 14.10
C ASP A 112 -16.45 56.21 14.84
N THR A 113 -16.46 56.70 16.07
CA THR A 113 -17.61 57.30 16.77
C THR A 113 -17.10 57.72 18.15
N SER A 114 -16.51 58.91 18.17
CA SER A 114 -16.92 59.92 19.12
C SER A 114 -18.45 59.91 19.31
N GLU A 115 -18.90 60.23 20.53
CA GLU A 115 -20.28 60.32 21.02
C GLU A 115 -20.77 59.10 21.82
N ILE A 116 -20.48 59.11 23.12
CA ILE A 116 -21.49 58.79 24.14
C ILE A 116 -21.38 59.86 25.23
N GLU A 117 -22.45 60.62 25.36
CA GLU A 117 -22.82 61.54 26.43
C GLU A 117 -23.08 60.79 27.75
#